data_AF-A0A8T4FJQ6-F1
#
_entry.id   AF-A0A8T4FJQ6-F1
#
_cell.length_a   1.000
_cell.length_b   1.000
_cell.length_c   1.000
_cell.angle_alpha   90.00
_cell.angle_beta   90.00
_cell.angle_gamma   90.00
#
_symmetry.space_group_name_H-M   'P 1'
#
loop_
_entity.id
_entity.type
_entity.pdbx_description
1 polymer ?
#
loop_
_entity_poly.entity_id
_entity_poly.type
_entity_poly.pdbx_seq_one_letter_code
_entity_poly.pdbx_strand_id
1 'polypeptide(L)'
;FMPSLYISLVTGFGEDTDEVEEMIKGIVGLDKASVVNAVIVCGYNVCHNADVDYCKKVDRIVPDDAAVENIVTMVNRTVEFARRFETGMLGPISLDGGYSNIVTAGAVEMLSKDTVWNFRISVSAADEKDTLRVLMYWRMGLRSTVSAFKDVKYLGIFNPRRNEISRIAVEDIPEEVLFKVDRDVIGYKQRWYECGGAGDRGCSLIERVSRVEQPDGGYLSPILMSYDVLGEGVEGLKGRGKGLSDCDARLSVVASAVFQLAFFVYLGFEDDLFSASLMGATAVGEALRAGTIIEKFSEADFRNEAVVNRDFVLDSLRLGFYDVCHERGAEFYGSGVSGGSVGGDAVAAYLSDDAVEDVTVMVERTLAFLKGYSLVRTHYTFSGGYTDLIRTGDGDFKSRHVLWCFRVSESGVSERDTLELLVCWRMGLHSRDSSFADVRYLGVFNPMLNRVWRIAVTEIPADVIAAVERDVIGYV
;
A
#
# COMPACT_ATOMS: atom_id res chain seq x y z
N PHE A 1 -27.19 3.05 24.39
CA PHE A 1 -27.07 4.07 25.44
C PHE A 1 -26.18 3.64 26.61
N MET A 2 -26.33 2.44 27.20
CA MET A 2 -25.51 2.01 28.35
C MET A 2 -23.97 1.97 28.13
N PRO A 3 -23.42 1.48 26.99
CA PRO A 3 -21.96 1.31 26.87
C PRO A 3 -21.17 2.63 26.81
N SER A 4 -21.73 3.67 26.17
CA SER A 4 -21.10 5.00 26.08
C SER A 4 -21.15 5.77 27.41
N LEU A 5 -22.19 5.56 28.22
CA LEU A 5 -22.36 6.20 29.52
C LEU A 5 -21.49 5.54 30.61
N TYR A 6 -21.18 4.25 30.45
CA TYR A 6 -20.29 3.52 31.36
C TYR A 6 -18.83 3.98 31.26
N ILE A 7 -18.37 4.44 30.09
CA ILE A 7 -17.04 5.06 29.95
C ILE A 7 -16.95 6.33 30.78
N SER A 8 -18.00 7.15 30.82
CA SER A 8 -18.07 8.36 31.66
C SER A 8 -18.03 8.05 33.17
N LEU A 9 -18.49 6.87 33.58
CA LEU A 9 -18.46 6.40 34.98
C LEU A 9 -17.07 5.95 35.45
N VAL A 10 -16.27 5.34 34.57
CA VAL A 10 -14.94 4.83 34.93
C VAL A 10 -13.87 5.94 34.97
N THR A 11 -14.13 7.08 34.35
CA THR A 11 -13.15 8.17 34.15
C THR A 11 -13.38 9.41 35.01
N GLY A 12 -14.40 9.42 35.88
CA GLY A 12 -14.60 10.50 36.85
C GLY A 12 -13.46 10.51 37.87
N PHE A 13 -12.76 11.65 37.97
CA PHE A 13 -11.86 11.94 39.09
C PHE A 13 -12.57 11.54 40.39
N GLY A 14 -11.87 10.82 41.28
CA GLY A 14 -12.42 10.03 42.38
C GLY A 14 -13.14 10.77 43.52
N GLU A 15 -13.88 11.83 43.22
CA GLU A 15 -14.70 12.58 44.20
C GLU A 15 -16.20 12.71 43.79
N ASP A 16 -16.62 12.54 42.51
CA ASP A 16 -18.03 12.77 42.05
C ASP A 16 -18.74 11.55 41.38
N THR A 17 -18.27 10.32 41.57
CA THR A 17 -18.82 9.13 40.87
C THR A 17 -20.30 8.84 41.19
N ASP A 18 -20.72 9.08 42.43
CA ASP A 18 -22.09 8.81 42.87
C ASP A 18 -23.11 9.78 42.24
N GLU A 19 -22.72 11.04 42.03
CA GLU A 19 -23.58 12.06 41.42
C GLU A 19 -23.81 11.76 39.92
N VAL A 20 -22.76 11.38 39.19
CA VAL A 20 -22.86 10.98 37.79
C VAL A 20 -23.71 9.72 37.63
N GLU A 21 -23.59 8.75 38.55
CA GLU A 21 -24.46 7.58 38.59
C GLU A 21 -25.94 7.93 38.76
N GLU A 22 -26.26 8.85 39.67
CA GLU A 22 -27.63 9.32 39.88
C GLU A 22 -28.16 10.05 38.65
N MET A 23 -27.35 10.90 38.01
CA MET A 23 -27.74 11.56 36.77
C MET A 23 -28.06 10.55 35.67
N ILE A 24 -27.23 9.51 35.49
CA ILE A 24 -27.46 8.42 34.52
C ILE A 24 -28.77 7.69 34.83
N LYS A 25 -29.02 7.35 36.11
CA LYS A 25 -30.27 6.71 36.55
C LYS A 25 -31.50 7.59 36.28
N GLY A 26 -31.33 8.92 36.31
CA GLY A 26 -32.36 9.90 35.99
C GLY A 26 -32.67 10.07 34.50
N ILE A 27 -31.88 9.49 33.58
CA ILE A 27 -32.15 9.52 32.14
C ILE A 27 -33.18 8.42 31.81
N VAL A 28 -34.47 8.77 31.88
CA VAL A 28 -35.58 7.82 31.68
C VAL A 28 -36.36 8.03 30.39
N GLY A 29 -36.09 9.12 29.67
CA GLY A 29 -36.79 9.46 28.43
C GLY A 29 -36.22 10.67 27.71
N LEU A 30 -37.10 11.42 27.05
CA LEU A 30 -36.78 12.66 26.33
C LEU A 30 -37.37 13.91 27.01
N ASP A 31 -37.78 13.79 28.26
CA ASP A 31 -38.19 14.93 29.06
C ASP A 31 -36.98 15.84 29.38
N LYS A 32 -37.25 17.07 29.81
CA LYS A 32 -36.22 18.07 30.07
C LYS A 32 -35.18 17.60 31.08
N ALA A 33 -35.57 16.90 32.15
CA ALA A 33 -34.63 16.44 33.16
C ALA A 33 -33.71 15.35 32.58
N SER A 34 -34.27 14.38 31.84
CA SER A 34 -33.48 13.36 31.14
C SER A 34 -32.46 13.97 30.16
N VAL A 35 -32.87 14.98 29.38
CA VAL A 35 -31.98 15.65 28.42
C VAL A 35 -30.87 16.44 29.11
N VAL A 36 -31.20 17.19 30.17
CA VAL A 36 -30.21 17.94 30.96
C VAL A 36 -29.18 16.97 31.57
N ASN A 37 -29.64 15.89 32.21
CA ASN A 37 -28.75 14.87 32.78
C ASN A 37 -27.84 14.26 31.71
N ALA A 38 -28.38 13.91 30.53
CA ALA A 38 -27.60 13.35 29.44
C ALA A 38 -26.51 14.33 28.94
N VAL A 39 -26.84 15.62 28.81
CA VAL A 39 -25.88 16.66 28.39
C VAL A 39 -24.76 16.81 29.41
N ILE A 40 -25.09 16.87 30.71
CA ILE A 40 -24.11 17.01 31.78
C ILE A 40 -23.18 15.79 31.83
N VAL A 41 -23.74 14.57 31.80
CA VAL A 41 -22.95 13.32 31.77
C VAL A 41 -22.02 13.28 30.55
N CYS A 42 -22.49 13.69 29.37
CA CYS A 42 -21.64 13.82 28.18
C CYS A 42 -20.54 14.89 28.35
N GLY A 43 -20.81 15.97 29.10
CA GLY A 43 -19.82 16.99 29.44
C GLY A 43 -18.62 16.45 30.21
N TYR A 44 -18.86 15.52 31.16
CA TYR A 44 -17.78 14.82 31.87
C TYR A 44 -16.93 13.96 30.92
N ASN A 45 -17.55 13.32 29.91
CA ASN A 45 -16.83 12.54 28.89
C ASN A 45 -15.92 13.41 27.99
N VAL A 46 -16.37 14.61 27.62
CA VAL A 46 -15.57 15.54 26.80
C VAL A 46 -14.32 16.01 27.56
N CYS A 47 -14.46 16.23 28.85
CA CYS A 47 -13.38 16.69 29.73
C CYS A 47 -12.25 15.67 29.93
N HIS A 48 -12.54 14.38 29.78
CA HIS A 48 -11.52 13.33 29.78
C HIS A 48 -10.65 13.34 28.52
N ASN A 49 -11.21 13.75 27.37
CA ASN A 49 -10.54 13.70 26.07
C ASN A 49 -9.84 15.02 25.68
N ALA A 50 -9.87 16.03 26.55
CA ALA A 50 -9.33 17.37 26.31
C ALA A 50 -8.28 17.77 27.37
N ASP A 51 -7.46 18.77 27.07
CA ASP A 51 -6.48 19.34 28.02
C ASP A 51 -7.19 20.03 29.22
N VAL A 52 -6.60 19.93 30.42
CA VAL A 52 -7.25 19.99 31.76
C VAL A 52 -8.04 21.29 32.04
N ASP A 53 -7.84 22.36 31.29
CA ASP A 53 -8.48 23.67 31.55
C ASP A 53 -9.96 23.76 31.12
N TYR A 54 -10.46 22.83 30.29
CA TYR A 54 -11.88 22.79 29.90
C TYR A 54 -12.80 22.26 31.02
N CYS A 55 -12.25 21.49 31.96
CA CYS A 55 -13.00 20.71 32.96
C CYS A 55 -13.63 21.54 34.08
N LYS A 56 -13.15 22.75 34.35
CA LYS A 56 -13.59 23.59 35.49
C LYS A 56 -15.02 24.18 35.33
N LYS A 57 -15.82 23.72 34.37
CA LYS A 57 -17.14 24.29 34.00
C LYS A 57 -18.20 23.28 33.54
N VAL A 58 -18.03 21.97 33.74
CA VAL A 58 -18.97 20.94 33.24
C VAL A 58 -20.37 21.08 33.84
N ASP A 59 -20.43 21.36 35.13
CA ASP A 59 -21.60 21.72 35.93
C ASP A 59 -22.38 22.94 35.38
N ARG A 60 -21.75 23.73 34.49
CA ARG A 60 -22.35 24.93 33.88
C ARG A 60 -22.88 24.69 32.46
N ILE A 61 -22.79 23.47 31.91
CA ILE A 61 -23.37 23.13 30.61
C ILE A 61 -24.84 22.75 30.80
N VAL A 62 -25.66 23.74 31.17
CA VAL A 62 -27.12 23.57 31.32
C VAL A 62 -27.80 24.08 30.05
N PRO A 63 -28.41 23.20 29.23
CA PRO A 63 -29.12 23.64 28.04
C PRO A 63 -30.38 24.44 28.42
N ASP A 64 -30.64 25.53 27.69
CA ASP A 64 -31.91 26.24 27.79
C ASP A 64 -33.07 25.45 27.14
N ASP A 65 -34.30 25.94 27.30
CA ASP A 65 -35.49 25.23 26.77
C ASP A 65 -35.42 25.00 25.25
N ALA A 66 -34.91 25.97 24.50
CA ALA A 66 -34.76 25.84 23.06
C ALA A 66 -33.70 24.80 22.69
N ALA A 67 -32.59 24.73 23.40
CA ALA A 67 -31.57 23.70 23.22
C ALA A 67 -32.11 22.31 23.56
N VAL A 68 -32.91 22.18 24.62
CA VAL A 68 -33.59 20.92 24.99
C VAL A 68 -34.51 20.45 23.86
N GLU A 69 -35.40 21.31 23.35
CA GLU A 69 -36.30 20.96 22.24
C GLU A 69 -35.54 20.56 20.97
N ASN A 70 -34.44 21.24 20.66
CA ASN A 70 -33.59 20.91 19.53
C ASN A 70 -32.89 19.55 19.71
N ILE A 71 -32.40 19.23 20.91
CA ILE A 71 -31.82 17.92 21.22
C ILE A 71 -32.87 16.83 21.07
N VAL A 72 -34.07 17.02 21.63
CA VAL A 72 -35.18 16.07 21.48
C VAL A 72 -35.50 15.81 20.01
N THR A 73 -35.53 16.86 19.19
CA THR A 73 -35.73 16.75 17.73
C THR A 73 -34.63 15.93 17.06
N MET A 74 -33.36 16.20 17.38
CA MET A 74 -32.22 15.45 16.84
C MET A 74 -32.21 13.98 17.28
N VAL A 75 -32.61 13.69 18.52
CA VAL A 75 -32.72 12.31 19.03
C VAL A 75 -33.84 11.57 18.30
N ASN A 76 -35.00 12.18 18.10
CA ASN A 76 -36.09 11.56 17.33
C ASN A 76 -35.69 11.26 15.88
N ARG A 77 -35.00 12.20 15.21
CA ARG A 77 -34.43 11.96 13.87
C ARG A 77 -33.44 10.80 13.87
N THR A 78 -32.60 10.70 14.89
CA THR A 78 -31.64 9.61 15.04
C THR A 78 -32.33 8.25 15.23
N VAL A 79 -33.42 8.20 16.01
CA VAL A 79 -34.21 6.98 16.20
C VAL A 79 -34.84 6.53 14.88
N GLU A 80 -35.40 7.46 14.09
CA GLU A 80 -35.96 7.15 12.79
C GLU A 80 -34.88 6.67 11.80
N PHE A 81 -33.74 7.34 11.78
CA PHE A 81 -32.57 6.94 10.99
C PHE A 81 -32.09 5.52 11.34
N ALA A 82 -31.94 5.21 12.63
CA ALA A 82 -31.53 3.88 13.09
C ALA A 82 -32.52 2.77 12.68
N ARG A 83 -33.82 3.06 12.71
CA ARG A 83 -34.86 2.14 12.21
C ARG A 83 -34.77 1.95 10.69
N ARG A 84 -34.52 3.03 9.94
CA ARG A 84 -34.45 3.02 8.47
C ARG A 84 -33.29 2.16 7.95
N PHE A 85 -32.15 2.18 8.62
CA PHE A 85 -30.94 1.47 8.18
C PHE A 85 -30.66 0.18 8.94
N GLU A 86 -31.63 -0.32 9.72
CA GLU A 86 -31.51 -1.59 10.45
C GLU A 86 -30.19 -1.69 11.22
N THR A 87 -30.06 -0.91 12.30
CA THR A 87 -28.85 -0.90 13.13
C THR A 87 -28.41 -2.32 13.50
N GLY A 88 -27.24 -2.72 13.01
CA GLY A 88 -26.61 -4.00 13.34
C GLY A 88 -25.83 -3.89 14.64
N MET A 89 -24.96 -2.90 14.73
CA MET A 89 -24.18 -2.56 15.92
C MET A 89 -24.27 -1.06 16.20
N LEU A 90 -24.38 -0.70 17.47
CA LEU A 90 -24.41 0.68 17.94
C LEU A 90 -23.31 0.87 18.99
N GLY A 91 -22.54 1.95 18.83
CA GLY A 91 -21.25 2.13 19.47
C GLY A 91 -21.23 2.60 20.92
N PRO A 92 -20.01 2.89 21.43
CA PRO A 92 -18.73 2.90 20.70
C PRO A 92 -18.26 1.49 20.32
N ILE A 93 -18.13 1.20 19.02
CA ILE A 93 -17.60 -0.07 18.53
C ILE A 93 -16.08 0.05 18.46
N SER A 94 -15.38 -0.74 19.26
CA SER A 94 -13.91 -0.79 19.26
C SER A 94 -13.39 -1.33 17.93
N LEU A 95 -12.27 -0.77 17.47
CA LEU A 95 -11.53 -1.22 16.30
C LEU A 95 -10.26 -2.00 16.69
N ASP A 96 -10.31 -2.75 17.80
CA ASP A 96 -9.19 -3.56 18.28
C ASP A 96 -8.66 -4.50 17.18
N GLY A 97 -7.34 -4.51 17.01
CA GLY A 97 -6.64 -5.19 15.91
C GLY A 97 -6.49 -4.33 14.64
N GLY A 98 -7.28 -3.26 14.51
CA GLY A 98 -7.23 -2.30 13.41
C GLY A 98 -6.37 -1.06 13.69
N TYR A 99 -5.87 -0.83 14.90
CA TYR A 99 -5.01 0.33 15.18
C TYR A 99 -3.59 0.18 14.61
N SER A 100 -2.85 1.27 14.56
CA SER A 100 -1.45 1.35 14.14
C SER A 100 -0.62 2.17 15.13
N ASN A 101 0.66 2.40 14.80
CA ASN A 101 1.53 3.32 15.53
C ASN A 101 1.20 4.81 15.29
N ILE A 102 0.43 5.14 14.23
CA ILE A 102 -0.03 6.51 13.94
C ILE A 102 -1.43 6.72 14.53
N VAL A 103 -2.33 5.77 14.33
CA VAL A 103 -3.72 5.82 14.80
C VAL A 103 -3.88 4.77 15.90
N THR A 104 -3.73 5.20 17.14
CA THR A 104 -3.66 4.31 18.31
C THR A 104 -5.01 4.07 18.99
N ALA A 105 -6.04 4.83 18.63
CA ALA A 105 -7.38 4.71 19.20
C ALA A 105 -8.45 5.26 18.25
N GLY A 106 -9.68 4.76 18.38
CA GLY A 106 -10.85 5.23 17.64
C GLY A 106 -12.04 4.30 17.85
N ALA A 107 -13.26 4.82 17.70
CA ALA A 107 -14.46 4.00 17.80
C ALA A 107 -15.47 4.43 16.74
N VAL A 108 -16.26 3.46 16.26
CA VAL A 108 -17.34 3.71 15.31
C VAL A 108 -18.66 3.90 16.06
N GLU A 109 -19.44 4.90 15.65
CA GLU A 109 -20.73 5.23 16.28
C GLU A 109 -21.82 4.23 15.93
N MET A 110 -21.93 3.82 14.67
CA MET A 110 -22.94 2.84 14.24
C MET A 110 -22.49 2.07 13.01
N LEU A 111 -22.80 0.77 13.02
CA LEU A 111 -22.67 -0.12 11.87
C LEU A 111 -24.05 -0.71 11.55
N SER A 112 -24.51 -0.52 10.33
CA SER A 112 -25.65 -1.25 9.76
C SER A 112 -25.14 -2.45 8.97
N LYS A 113 -26.05 -3.29 8.46
CA LYS A 113 -25.69 -4.49 7.69
C LYS A 113 -24.66 -4.24 6.57
N ASP A 114 -24.74 -3.10 5.89
CA ASP A 114 -23.92 -2.79 4.72
C ASP A 114 -23.24 -1.41 4.78
N THR A 115 -23.34 -0.68 5.89
CA THR A 115 -22.84 0.71 5.98
C THR A 115 -22.24 1.00 7.34
N VAL A 116 -21.02 1.56 7.32
CA VAL A 116 -20.44 2.24 8.49
C VAL A 116 -20.89 3.70 8.51
N TRP A 117 -21.31 4.18 9.68
CA TRP A 117 -21.91 5.50 9.84
C TRP A 117 -21.11 6.37 10.80
N ASN A 118 -20.68 7.53 10.32
CA ASN A 118 -20.12 8.62 11.13
C ASN A 118 -21.22 9.67 11.40
N PHE A 119 -21.36 10.10 12.65
CA PHE A 119 -22.39 11.07 13.04
C PHE A 119 -21.79 12.47 13.13
N ARG A 120 -22.37 13.43 12.41
CA ARG A 120 -21.94 14.84 12.43
C ARG A 120 -23.05 15.73 12.95
N ILE A 121 -22.82 16.43 14.06
CA ILE A 121 -23.83 17.30 14.70
C ILE A 121 -23.50 18.77 14.45
N SER A 122 -23.22 19.12 13.18
CA SER A 122 -22.87 20.47 12.75
C SER A 122 -23.99 21.16 11.98
N VAL A 123 -24.03 22.49 12.01
CA VAL A 123 -24.86 23.29 11.09
C VAL A 123 -24.26 23.35 9.68
N SER A 124 -22.96 23.15 9.54
CA SER A 124 -22.28 23.05 8.25
C SER A 124 -22.48 21.68 7.61
N ALA A 125 -22.37 21.65 6.28
CA ALA A 125 -22.34 20.41 5.52
C ALA A 125 -21.13 19.53 5.93
N ALA A 126 -21.16 18.26 5.50
CA ALA A 126 -20.01 17.38 5.63
C ALA A 126 -18.82 17.91 4.83
N ASP A 127 -17.63 17.78 5.39
CA ASP A 127 -16.36 18.23 4.80
C ASP A 127 -15.39 17.05 4.58
N GLU A 128 -14.20 17.35 4.07
CA GLU A 128 -13.17 16.35 3.78
C GLU A 128 -12.69 15.58 5.01
N LYS A 129 -12.83 16.14 6.21
CA LYS A 129 -12.42 15.47 7.46
C LYS A 129 -13.45 14.43 7.87
N ASP A 130 -14.73 14.68 7.63
CA ASP A 130 -15.78 13.69 7.89
C ASP A 130 -15.67 12.50 6.95
N THR A 131 -15.42 12.76 5.66
CA THR A 131 -15.29 11.69 4.66
C THR A 131 -14.02 10.88 4.89
N LEU A 132 -12.90 11.52 5.24
CA LEU A 132 -11.67 10.83 5.64
C LEU A 132 -11.89 9.97 6.89
N ARG A 133 -12.60 10.47 7.90
CA ARG A 133 -12.85 9.73 9.14
C ARG A 133 -13.64 8.45 8.90
N VAL A 134 -14.76 8.51 8.18
CA VAL A 134 -15.56 7.31 7.90
C VAL A 134 -14.83 6.32 7.00
N LEU A 135 -13.98 6.81 6.09
CA LEU A 135 -13.09 5.97 5.29
C LEU A 135 -12.08 5.25 6.19
N MET A 136 -11.39 5.97 7.09
CA MET A 136 -10.47 5.37 8.04
C MET A 136 -11.15 4.31 8.91
N TYR A 137 -12.37 4.57 9.40
CA TYR A 137 -13.12 3.58 10.19
C TYR A 137 -13.40 2.29 9.44
N TRP A 138 -13.77 2.37 8.17
CA TRP A 138 -13.96 1.16 7.37
C TRP A 138 -12.64 0.43 7.15
N ARG A 139 -11.57 1.15 6.78
CA ARG A 139 -10.24 0.56 6.56
C ARG A 139 -9.70 -0.12 7.81
N MET A 140 -9.84 0.51 8.97
CA MET A 140 -9.46 -0.08 10.25
C MET A 140 -10.37 -1.22 10.66
N GLY A 141 -11.67 -1.08 10.40
CA GLY A 141 -12.67 -2.12 10.67
C GLY A 141 -12.37 -3.43 9.92
N LEU A 142 -11.93 -3.37 8.66
CA LEU A 142 -11.53 -4.54 7.88
C LEU A 142 -10.33 -5.31 8.49
N ARG A 143 -9.50 -4.64 9.31
CA ARG A 143 -8.35 -5.23 10.00
C ARG A 143 -8.61 -5.52 11.48
N SER A 144 -9.73 -5.02 12.00
CA SER A 144 -10.16 -5.24 13.38
C SER A 144 -10.66 -6.66 13.59
N THR A 145 -10.91 -6.99 14.86
CA THR A 145 -11.58 -8.24 15.28
C THR A 145 -13.06 -8.30 14.91
N VAL A 146 -13.65 -7.21 14.40
CA VAL A 146 -15.08 -7.11 14.09
C VAL A 146 -15.34 -7.54 12.64
N SER A 147 -15.78 -8.78 12.45
CA SER A 147 -15.99 -9.37 11.12
C SER A 147 -17.06 -8.66 10.26
N ALA A 148 -18.02 -7.98 10.88
CA ALA A 148 -19.12 -7.29 10.21
C ALA A 148 -18.65 -6.18 9.24
N PHE A 149 -17.43 -5.66 9.39
CA PHE A 149 -16.88 -4.69 8.44
C PHE A 149 -16.63 -5.27 7.04
N LYS A 150 -16.53 -6.60 6.90
CA LYS A 150 -16.37 -7.27 5.60
C LYS A 150 -17.61 -7.19 4.73
N ASP A 151 -18.77 -6.99 5.33
CA ASP A 151 -20.06 -6.89 4.64
C ASP A 151 -20.42 -5.45 4.24
N VAL A 152 -19.58 -4.47 4.60
CA VAL A 152 -19.79 -3.05 4.29
C VAL A 152 -19.67 -2.81 2.79
N LYS A 153 -20.74 -2.24 2.22
CA LYS A 153 -20.84 -1.81 0.82
C LYS A 153 -20.83 -0.29 0.68
N TYR A 154 -21.06 0.44 1.77
CA TYR A 154 -21.16 1.89 1.73
C TYR A 154 -20.51 2.56 2.94
N LEU A 155 -20.03 3.78 2.74
CA LEU A 155 -19.62 4.68 3.81
C LEU A 155 -20.67 5.78 3.93
N GLY A 156 -21.12 6.05 5.16
CA GLY A 156 -22.23 6.96 5.41
C GLY A 156 -21.92 8.04 6.45
N ILE A 157 -22.47 9.23 6.23
CA ILE A 157 -22.48 10.33 7.20
C ILE A 157 -23.93 10.71 7.46
N PHE A 158 -24.33 10.73 8.73
CA PHE A 158 -25.64 11.21 9.14
C PHE A 158 -25.51 12.47 9.98
N ASN A 159 -26.28 13.49 9.63
CA ASN A 159 -26.35 14.73 10.38
C ASN A 159 -27.78 14.96 10.93
N PRO A 160 -28.04 14.69 12.22
CA PRO A 160 -29.38 14.84 12.80
C PRO A 160 -29.79 16.32 12.93
N ARG A 161 -28.83 17.25 12.98
CA ARG A 161 -29.09 18.69 13.08
C ARG A 161 -29.65 19.25 11.78
N ARG A 162 -29.06 18.84 10.65
CA ARG A 162 -29.50 19.17 9.29
C ARG A 162 -30.57 18.23 8.75
N ASN A 163 -30.73 17.05 9.36
CA ASN A 163 -31.55 15.93 8.88
C ASN A 163 -31.11 15.43 7.50
N GLU A 164 -29.81 15.28 7.30
CA GLU A 164 -29.20 14.92 6.02
C GLU A 164 -28.41 13.61 6.12
N ILE A 165 -28.41 12.86 5.02
CA ILE A 165 -27.64 11.61 4.85
C ILE A 165 -26.79 11.77 3.60
N SER A 166 -25.49 11.53 3.74
CA SER A 166 -24.55 11.39 2.63
C SER A 166 -24.01 9.96 2.62
N ARG A 167 -23.91 9.34 1.45
CA ARG A 167 -23.44 7.95 1.32
C ARG A 167 -22.68 7.78 0.00
N ILE A 168 -21.60 7.00 0.03
CA ILE A 168 -20.82 6.58 -1.14
C ILE A 168 -20.68 5.07 -1.11
N ALA A 169 -20.72 4.40 -2.27
CA ALA A 169 -20.41 2.99 -2.34
C ALA A 169 -18.89 2.79 -2.22
N VAL A 170 -18.44 1.77 -1.50
CA VAL A 170 -17.00 1.54 -1.32
C VAL A 170 -16.30 1.20 -2.63
N GLU A 171 -17.04 0.66 -3.62
CA GLU A 171 -16.55 0.38 -4.97
C GLU A 171 -16.31 1.63 -5.81
N ASP A 172 -16.94 2.75 -5.47
CA ASP A 172 -16.77 4.04 -6.15
C ASP A 172 -15.54 4.81 -5.63
N ILE A 173 -14.86 4.30 -4.59
CA ILE A 173 -13.68 4.95 -4.00
C ILE A 173 -12.43 4.49 -4.77
N PRO A 174 -11.67 5.41 -5.40
CA PRO A 174 -10.47 5.04 -6.16
C PRO A 174 -9.46 4.29 -5.28
N GLU A 175 -8.85 3.24 -5.83
CA GLU A 175 -7.88 2.40 -5.10
C GLU A 175 -6.66 3.20 -4.64
N GLU A 176 -6.21 4.18 -5.42
CA GLU A 176 -5.15 5.12 -5.04
C GLU A 176 -5.48 5.88 -3.73
N VAL A 177 -6.74 6.28 -3.54
CA VAL A 177 -7.19 6.94 -2.31
C VAL A 177 -7.14 5.97 -1.14
N LEU A 178 -7.60 4.72 -1.35
CA LEU A 178 -7.54 3.69 -0.32
C LEU A 178 -6.09 3.39 0.11
N PHE A 179 -5.20 3.33 -0.88
CA PHE A 179 -3.78 3.09 -0.68
C PHE A 179 -3.12 4.20 0.13
N LYS A 180 -3.31 5.46 -0.28
CA LYS A 180 -2.78 6.63 0.44
C LYS A 180 -3.34 6.72 1.86
N VAL A 181 -4.62 6.43 2.06
CA VAL A 181 -5.21 6.44 3.41
C VAL A 181 -4.63 5.32 4.28
N ASP A 182 -4.51 4.10 3.77
CA ASP A 182 -3.91 2.99 4.53
C ASP A 182 -2.45 3.31 4.90
N ARG A 183 -1.64 3.78 3.94
CA ARG A 183 -0.20 4.04 4.11
C ARG A 183 0.10 5.31 4.90
N ASP A 184 -0.40 6.45 4.42
CA ASP A 184 0.04 7.77 4.85
C ASP A 184 -0.77 8.32 6.03
N VAL A 185 -2.05 7.95 6.12
CA VAL A 185 -2.96 8.47 7.15
C VAL A 185 -3.07 7.51 8.32
N ILE A 186 -3.36 6.24 8.04
CA ILE A 186 -3.49 5.23 9.09
C ILE A 186 -2.11 4.72 9.49
N GLY A 187 -1.09 4.73 8.64
CA GLY A 187 0.23 4.21 8.99
C GLY A 187 0.29 2.68 8.97
N TYR A 188 -0.61 2.05 8.21
CA TYR A 188 -0.43 0.65 7.90
C TYR A 188 0.80 0.50 7.03
N LYS A 189 1.79 -0.16 7.61
CA LYS A 189 2.79 -0.86 6.83
C LYS A 189 2.00 -1.74 5.87
N GLN A 190 2.21 -1.53 4.58
CA GLN A 190 1.78 -2.52 3.60
C GLN A 190 2.24 -3.87 4.15
N ARG A 191 1.38 -4.88 4.05
CA ARG A 191 1.66 -6.21 4.59
C ARG A 191 2.71 -6.91 3.72
N TRP A 192 3.89 -6.30 3.65
CA TRP A 192 5.13 -6.88 3.22
C TRP A 192 5.92 -7.14 4.49
N TYR A 193 6.22 -8.42 4.71
CA TYR A 193 7.09 -8.94 5.76
C TYR A 193 6.58 -8.87 7.21
N GLU A 194 5.65 -9.77 7.53
CA GLU A 194 5.87 -10.64 8.69
C GLU A 194 6.15 -12.06 8.19
N CYS A 195 7.31 -12.23 7.52
CA CYS A 195 7.91 -13.55 7.38
C CYS A 195 8.52 -13.92 8.73
N GLY A 196 7.73 -14.62 9.55
CA GLY A 196 8.15 -15.15 10.83
C GLY A 196 7.19 -16.22 11.31
N GLY A 197 7.52 -17.49 11.05
CA GLY A 197 6.86 -18.65 11.68
C GLY A 197 6.36 -19.67 10.67
N ALA A 198 7.13 -20.77 10.60
CA ALA A 198 6.86 -22.00 9.85
C ALA A 198 5.41 -22.49 9.98
N GLY A 199 4.82 -22.85 8.85
CA GLY A 199 3.50 -23.48 8.75
C GLY A 199 2.63 -22.82 7.67
N ASP A 200 2.69 -23.36 6.45
CA ASP A 200 1.62 -23.35 5.43
C ASP A 200 0.82 -22.05 5.22
N ARG A 201 1.52 -20.91 5.16
CA ARG A 201 0.93 -19.61 4.79
C ARG A 201 1.61 -19.12 3.51
N GLY A 202 0.83 -18.80 2.47
CA GLY A 202 1.30 -18.26 1.19
C GLY A 202 2.26 -17.08 1.29
N CYS A 203 2.98 -16.86 0.20
CA CYS A 203 4.20 -16.06 0.12
C CYS A 203 4.08 -14.92 -0.92
N SER A 204 5.18 -14.21 -1.17
CA SER A 204 5.24 -13.29 -2.31
C SER A 204 5.28 -14.04 -3.64
N LEU A 205 4.97 -13.36 -4.74
CA LEU A 205 5.06 -13.89 -6.11
C LEU A 205 6.46 -14.40 -6.42
N ILE A 206 7.49 -13.59 -6.17
CA ILE A 206 8.90 -13.94 -6.40
C ILE A 206 9.31 -15.15 -5.56
N GLU A 207 8.90 -15.19 -4.29
CA GLU A 207 9.17 -16.33 -3.41
C GLU A 207 8.48 -17.60 -3.92
N ARG A 208 7.23 -17.50 -4.42
CA ARG A 208 6.51 -18.63 -5.02
C ARG A 208 7.24 -19.14 -6.27
N VAL A 209 7.57 -18.25 -7.19
CA VAL A 209 8.28 -18.56 -8.44
C VAL A 209 9.64 -19.20 -8.16
N SER A 210 10.33 -18.78 -7.09
CA SER A 210 11.62 -19.37 -6.71
C SER A 210 11.54 -20.76 -6.08
N ARG A 211 10.40 -21.11 -5.46
CA ARG A 211 10.19 -22.38 -4.74
C ARG A 211 9.53 -23.47 -5.58
N VAL A 212 8.79 -23.08 -6.61
CA VAL A 212 8.08 -24.03 -7.47
C VAL A 212 9.10 -24.79 -8.31
N GLU A 213 9.06 -26.11 -8.21
CA GLU A 213 9.79 -26.98 -9.11
C GLU A 213 9.15 -26.93 -10.50
N GLN A 214 9.94 -26.58 -11.50
CA GLN A 214 9.51 -26.49 -12.88
C GLN A 214 9.84 -27.79 -13.62
N PRO A 215 9.05 -28.17 -14.64
CA PRO A 215 9.43 -29.26 -15.54
C PRO A 215 10.74 -28.93 -16.28
N ASP A 216 11.40 -29.96 -16.83
CA ASP A 216 12.59 -29.78 -17.66
C ASP A 216 12.31 -28.77 -18.80
N GLY A 217 13.06 -27.66 -18.82
CA GLY A 217 12.87 -26.59 -19.79
C GLY A 217 11.91 -25.47 -19.34
N GLY A 218 11.36 -25.54 -18.12
CA GLY A 218 10.43 -24.56 -17.56
C GLY A 218 8.97 -24.79 -17.96
N TYR A 219 8.02 -24.26 -17.20
CA TYR A 219 6.59 -24.25 -17.63
C TYR A 219 6.42 -23.53 -18.96
N LEU A 220 7.10 -22.39 -19.11
CA LEU A 220 7.21 -21.65 -20.34
C LEU A 220 8.68 -21.58 -20.75
N SER A 221 9.07 -22.34 -21.78
CA SER A 221 10.49 -22.44 -22.12
C SER A 221 11.03 -21.15 -22.76
N PRO A 222 12.18 -20.61 -22.29
CA PRO A 222 12.80 -19.43 -22.87
C PRO A 222 13.10 -19.55 -24.37
N ILE A 223 13.32 -20.77 -24.88
CA ILE A 223 13.59 -21.03 -26.29
C ILE A 223 12.40 -20.72 -27.20
N LEU A 224 11.18 -20.67 -26.65
CA LEU A 224 9.97 -20.31 -27.38
C LEU A 224 9.84 -18.79 -27.60
N MET A 225 10.64 -17.98 -26.89
CA MET A 225 10.61 -16.54 -27.07
C MET A 225 11.45 -16.14 -28.29
N SER A 226 10.83 -15.39 -29.20
CA SER A 226 11.56 -14.64 -30.24
C SER A 226 12.37 -13.52 -29.60
N TYR A 227 13.54 -13.18 -30.16
CA TYR A 227 14.34 -12.06 -29.66
C TYR A 227 14.82 -11.11 -30.75
N ASP A 228 14.84 -9.83 -30.41
CA ASP A 228 15.34 -8.72 -31.20
C ASP A 228 16.65 -8.20 -30.59
N VAL A 229 17.66 -7.95 -31.42
CA VAL A 229 18.93 -7.31 -31.03
C VAL A 229 18.83 -5.81 -31.34
N LEU A 230 18.97 -4.97 -30.32
CA LEU A 230 18.75 -3.52 -30.44
C LEU A 230 20.04 -2.72 -30.72
N GLY A 231 21.18 -3.39 -30.78
CA GLY A 231 22.49 -2.80 -31.00
C GLY A 231 23.59 -3.66 -30.40
N GLU A 232 24.73 -3.04 -30.10
CA GLU A 232 25.81 -3.71 -29.35
C GLU A 232 25.30 -4.16 -27.98
N GLY A 233 25.67 -5.38 -27.57
CA GLY A 233 25.40 -5.95 -26.26
C GLY A 233 26.50 -5.64 -25.26
N VAL A 234 27.09 -6.67 -24.66
CA VAL A 234 28.17 -6.56 -23.66
C VAL A 234 29.43 -5.95 -24.27
N GLU A 235 29.68 -6.19 -25.55
CA GLU A 235 30.81 -5.64 -26.30
C GLU A 235 30.79 -4.11 -26.41
N GLY A 236 29.61 -3.50 -26.32
CA GLY A 236 29.43 -2.04 -26.31
C GLY A 236 29.49 -1.40 -24.92
N LEU A 237 29.73 -2.20 -23.87
CA LEU A 237 29.97 -1.71 -22.52
C LEU A 237 31.48 -1.45 -22.33
N LYS A 238 31.87 -0.31 -21.75
CA LYS A 238 33.28 0.07 -21.54
C LYS A 238 34.00 -0.95 -20.68
N GLY A 239 33.41 -1.31 -19.54
CA GLY A 239 33.91 -2.34 -18.63
C GLY A 239 33.62 -3.77 -19.09
N ARG A 240 32.82 -3.93 -20.15
CA ARG A 240 32.24 -5.22 -20.56
C ARG A 240 31.50 -5.93 -19.43
N GLY A 241 30.89 -5.17 -18.52
CA GLY A 241 30.24 -5.71 -17.32
C GLY A 241 31.20 -6.18 -16.22
N LYS A 242 32.53 -6.06 -16.40
CA LYS A 242 33.50 -6.45 -15.36
C LYS A 242 33.34 -5.57 -14.13
N GLY A 243 33.22 -6.18 -12.96
CA GLY A 243 32.95 -5.51 -11.69
C GLY A 243 31.46 -5.35 -11.36
N LEU A 244 30.56 -5.53 -12.33
CA LEU A 244 29.11 -5.63 -12.10
C LEU A 244 28.68 -7.07 -11.77
N SER A 245 29.34 -8.06 -12.38
CA SER A 245 28.94 -9.49 -12.36
C SER A 245 29.64 -10.37 -11.31
N ASP A 246 30.40 -9.79 -10.37
CA ASP A 246 31.16 -10.55 -9.35
C ASP A 246 30.28 -11.38 -8.40
N CYS A 247 28.99 -11.03 -8.25
CA CYS A 247 27.98 -11.90 -7.63
C CYS A 247 26.56 -11.48 -8.05
N ASP A 248 25.61 -12.42 -7.99
CA ASP A 248 24.19 -12.20 -8.33
C ASP A 248 23.57 -11.01 -7.57
N ALA A 249 24.05 -10.76 -6.35
CA ALA A 249 23.53 -9.67 -5.54
C ALA A 249 23.94 -8.28 -6.07
N ARG A 250 25.16 -8.14 -6.61
CA ARG A 250 25.58 -6.88 -7.25
C ARG A 250 24.80 -6.66 -8.55
N LEU A 251 24.53 -7.71 -9.32
CA LEU A 251 23.70 -7.61 -10.51
C LEU A 251 22.26 -7.18 -10.18
N SER A 252 21.67 -7.66 -9.08
CA SER A 252 20.36 -7.17 -8.62
C SER A 252 20.40 -5.68 -8.27
N VAL A 253 21.43 -5.20 -7.55
CA VAL A 253 21.56 -3.77 -7.24
C VAL A 253 21.68 -2.93 -8.52
N VAL A 254 22.47 -3.40 -9.48
CA VAL A 254 22.63 -2.74 -10.78
C VAL A 254 21.31 -2.75 -11.56
N ALA A 255 20.57 -3.86 -11.53
CA ALA A 255 19.26 -3.94 -12.17
C ALA A 255 18.28 -2.92 -11.59
N SER A 256 18.14 -2.86 -10.27
CA SER A 256 17.29 -1.87 -9.60
C SER A 256 17.73 -0.44 -9.91
N ALA A 257 19.04 -0.16 -9.88
CA ALA A 257 19.57 1.18 -10.17
C ALA A 257 19.30 1.63 -11.61
N VAL A 258 19.55 0.77 -12.61
CA VAL A 258 19.28 1.08 -14.03
C VAL A 258 17.78 1.29 -14.22
N PHE A 259 16.94 0.41 -13.66
CA PHE A 259 15.50 0.53 -13.74
C PHE A 259 15.02 1.86 -13.15
N GLN A 260 15.32 2.12 -11.88
CA GLN A 260 14.88 3.31 -11.18
C GLN A 260 15.34 4.59 -11.91
N LEU A 261 16.62 4.68 -12.29
CA LEU A 261 17.13 5.88 -12.95
C LEU A 261 16.51 6.10 -14.34
N ALA A 262 16.36 5.05 -15.14
CA ALA A 262 15.76 5.17 -16.47
C ALA A 262 14.28 5.56 -16.41
N PHE A 263 13.51 4.93 -15.51
CA PHE A 263 12.08 5.25 -15.36
C PHE A 263 11.86 6.62 -14.73
N PHE A 264 12.72 7.03 -13.79
CA PHE A 264 12.73 8.37 -13.25
C PHE A 264 12.96 9.42 -14.35
N VAL A 265 13.95 9.21 -15.23
CA VAL A 265 14.21 10.14 -16.35
C VAL A 265 13.07 10.12 -17.37
N TYR A 266 12.42 8.98 -17.59
CA TYR A 266 11.33 8.85 -18.56
C TYR A 266 9.99 9.44 -18.08
N LEU A 267 9.62 9.22 -16.81
CA LEU A 267 8.32 9.60 -16.23
C LEU A 267 8.38 10.85 -15.35
N GLY A 268 9.55 11.20 -14.85
CA GLY A 268 9.71 12.11 -13.73
C GLY A 268 9.65 11.39 -12.38
N PHE A 269 9.57 12.17 -11.31
CA PHE A 269 9.47 11.63 -9.95
C PHE A 269 8.07 11.05 -9.69
N GLU A 270 8.00 9.75 -9.40
CA GLU A 270 6.82 9.06 -8.91
C GLU A 270 7.11 8.44 -7.53
N ASP A 271 6.21 8.64 -6.56
CA ASP A 271 6.42 8.21 -5.16
C ASP A 271 6.71 6.70 -5.02
N ASP A 272 6.12 5.87 -5.90
CA ASP A 272 6.21 4.43 -5.79
C ASP A 272 7.53 3.87 -6.36
N LEU A 273 8.25 4.61 -7.20
CA LEU A 273 9.48 4.18 -7.88
C LEU A 273 10.62 3.84 -6.90
N PHE A 274 10.68 4.54 -5.76
CA PHE A 274 11.70 4.35 -4.72
C PHE A 274 11.13 3.74 -3.44
N SER A 275 9.89 3.24 -3.48
CA SER A 275 9.19 2.72 -2.30
C SER A 275 9.91 1.51 -1.70
N ALA A 276 10.32 0.54 -2.52
CA ALA A 276 11.09 -0.63 -2.10
C ALA A 276 12.44 -0.23 -1.48
N SER A 277 13.16 0.72 -2.09
CA SER A 277 14.37 1.29 -1.52
C SER A 277 14.14 1.94 -0.15
N LEU A 278 13.08 2.72 0.03
CA LEU A 278 12.78 3.35 1.33
C LEU A 278 12.40 2.31 2.39
N MET A 279 11.65 1.27 2.02
CA MET A 279 11.27 0.16 2.89
C MET A 279 12.50 -0.64 3.34
N GLY A 280 13.38 -0.99 2.41
CA GLY A 280 14.62 -1.69 2.71
C GLY A 280 15.57 -0.85 3.56
N ALA A 281 15.71 0.44 3.26
CA ALA A 281 16.49 1.38 4.07
C ALA A 281 15.95 1.48 5.50
N THR A 282 14.62 1.51 5.66
CA THR A 282 13.97 1.50 6.97
C THR A 282 14.27 0.20 7.73
N ALA A 283 14.21 -0.94 7.06
CA ALA A 283 14.50 -2.24 7.67
C ALA A 283 15.94 -2.35 8.20
N VAL A 284 16.89 -1.65 7.58
CA VAL A 284 18.32 -1.65 7.98
C VAL A 284 18.73 -0.41 8.79
N GLY A 285 17.80 0.47 9.12
CA GLY A 285 18.04 1.68 9.93
C GLY A 285 18.64 2.87 9.19
N GLU A 286 18.63 2.89 7.86
CA GLU A 286 19.17 3.96 7.00
C GLU A 286 18.07 4.81 6.31
N ALA A 287 16.85 4.83 6.84
CA ALA A 287 15.70 5.55 6.25
C ALA A 287 15.97 7.04 5.96
N LEU A 288 16.59 7.77 6.89
CA LEU A 288 16.93 9.18 6.71
C LEU A 288 17.86 9.38 5.51
N ARG A 289 18.82 8.47 5.35
CA ARG A 289 19.81 8.53 4.28
C ARG A 289 19.18 8.27 2.91
N ALA A 290 18.33 7.25 2.81
CA ALA A 290 17.56 7.00 1.59
C ALA A 290 16.63 8.19 1.28
N GLY A 291 15.95 8.72 2.30
CA GLY A 291 15.10 9.91 2.18
C GLY A 291 15.83 11.13 1.61
N THR A 292 17.03 11.44 2.10
CA THR A 292 17.85 12.54 1.55
C THR A 292 18.21 12.31 0.08
N ILE A 293 18.51 11.08 -0.33
CA ILE A 293 18.79 10.78 -1.73
C ILE A 293 17.51 10.98 -2.56
N ILE A 294 16.39 10.40 -2.14
CA ILE A 294 15.09 10.51 -2.83
C ILE A 294 14.64 11.97 -2.96
N GLU A 295 14.87 12.80 -1.94
CA GLU A 295 14.58 14.25 -1.97
C GLU A 295 15.35 14.94 -3.10
N LYS A 296 16.64 14.62 -3.30
CA LYS A 296 17.40 15.14 -4.45
C LYS A 296 16.79 14.76 -5.80
N PHE A 297 16.23 13.55 -5.92
CA PHE A 297 15.52 13.15 -7.14
C PHE A 297 14.22 13.95 -7.30
N SER A 298 13.48 14.20 -6.22
CA SER A 298 12.22 14.96 -6.27
C SER A 298 12.40 16.43 -6.63
N GLU A 299 13.52 17.05 -6.23
CA GLU A 299 13.78 18.48 -6.44
C GLU A 299 14.30 18.81 -7.85
N ALA A 300 14.68 17.81 -8.61
CA ALA A 300 15.47 18.04 -9.80
C ALA A 300 14.62 18.05 -11.10
N ASP A 301 14.81 19.09 -11.90
CA ASP A 301 13.97 19.42 -13.07
C ASP A 301 14.55 18.81 -14.36
N PHE A 302 13.89 17.78 -14.91
CA PHE A 302 14.56 16.78 -15.75
C PHE A 302 13.93 16.48 -17.12
N ARG A 303 13.21 17.44 -17.70
CA ARG A 303 12.80 17.34 -19.12
C ARG A 303 13.97 17.46 -20.12
N ASN A 304 15.22 17.21 -19.71
CA ASN A 304 16.42 17.40 -20.52
C ASN A 304 17.38 16.21 -20.36
N GLU A 305 17.98 15.71 -21.45
CA GLU A 305 18.79 14.46 -21.48
C GLU A 305 20.15 14.56 -20.75
N ALA A 306 20.46 15.69 -20.09
CA ALA A 306 21.74 15.95 -19.41
C ALA A 306 21.82 15.42 -17.96
N VAL A 307 20.89 14.54 -17.56
CA VAL A 307 20.58 14.20 -16.15
C VAL A 307 21.25 12.93 -15.67
N VAL A 308 21.52 12.00 -16.59
CA VAL A 308 22.29 10.79 -16.29
C VAL A 308 23.75 11.19 -16.14
N ASN A 309 24.08 11.70 -14.96
CA ASN A 309 25.44 12.03 -14.57
C ASN A 309 25.91 11.04 -13.50
N ARG A 310 27.22 11.10 -13.23
CA ARG A 310 27.86 10.20 -12.28
C ARG A 310 27.18 10.19 -10.91
N ASP A 311 26.78 11.35 -10.39
CA ASP A 311 26.22 11.45 -9.05
C ASP A 311 24.85 10.76 -8.96
N PHE A 312 23.98 10.94 -9.96
CA PHE A 312 22.68 10.25 -10.03
C PHE A 312 22.82 8.74 -10.22
N VAL A 313 23.83 8.29 -10.99
CA VAL A 313 24.13 6.85 -11.12
C VAL A 313 24.53 6.26 -9.77
N LEU A 314 25.45 6.91 -9.04
CA LEU A 314 25.89 6.45 -7.73
C LEU A 314 24.75 6.48 -6.69
N ASP A 315 23.92 7.53 -6.71
CA ASP A 315 22.77 7.63 -5.83
C ASP A 315 21.69 6.57 -6.15
N SER A 316 21.47 6.25 -7.43
CA SER A 316 20.58 5.15 -7.84
C SER A 316 21.11 3.78 -7.41
N LEU A 317 22.43 3.56 -7.45
CA LEU A 317 23.05 2.34 -6.95
C LEU A 317 22.89 2.18 -5.43
N ARG A 318 22.97 3.29 -4.67
CA ARG A 318 22.68 3.29 -3.24
C ARG A 318 21.22 2.93 -2.96
N LEU A 319 20.28 3.47 -3.74
CA LEU A 319 18.87 3.15 -3.61
C LEU A 319 18.57 1.71 -4.02
N GLY A 320 19.16 1.22 -5.12
CA GLY A 320 19.05 -0.17 -5.55
C GLY A 320 19.61 -1.16 -4.52
N PHE A 321 20.63 -0.79 -3.74
CA PHE A 321 21.09 -1.60 -2.62
C PHE A 321 20.00 -1.79 -1.55
N TYR A 322 19.29 -0.72 -1.19
CA TYR A 322 18.19 -0.84 -0.24
C TYR A 322 17.01 -1.61 -0.83
N ASP A 323 16.75 -1.49 -2.13
CA ASP A 323 15.73 -2.27 -2.82
C ASP A 323 16.02 -3.78 -2.65
N VAL A 324 17.26 -4.19 -2.92
CA VAL A 324 17.68 -5.59 -2.70
C VAL A 324 17.59 -6.01 -1.23
N CYS A 325 17.87 -5.11 -0.26
CA CYS A 325 17.62 -5.38 1.17
C CYS A 325 16.13 -5.61 1.46
N HIS A 326 15.23 -4.94 0.75
CA HIS A 326 13.79 -5.17 0.87
C HIS A 326 13.38 -6.52 0.29
N GLU A 327 13.90 -6.88 -0.87
CA GLU A 327 13.57 -8.13 -1.56
C GLU A 327 14.16 -9.38 -0.88
N ARG A 328 15.43 -9.30 -0.44
CA ARG A 328 16.19 -10.45 0.09
C ARG A 328 16.32 -10.47 1.61
N GLY A 329 15.86 -9.42 2.28
CA GLY A 329 15.89 -9.29 3.75
C GLY A 329 17.09 -8.49 4.27
N ALA A 330 16.93 -7.94 5.48
CA ALA A 330 17.92 -7.09 6.14
C ALA A 330 19.25 -7.82 6.45
N GLU A 331 19.29 -9.14 6.40
CA GLU A 331 20.51 -9.94 6.53
C GLU A 331 21.47 -9.80 5.33
N PHE A 332 20.98 -9.29 4.19
CA PHE A 332 21.82 -8.81 3.10
C PHE A 332 22.67 -7.59 3.50
N TYR A 333 22.20 -6.82 4.50
CA TYR A 333 22.94 -5.70 5.05
C TYR A 333 24.16 -6.20 5.83
N GLY A 334 25.36 -5.89 5.33
CA GLY A 334 26.62 -6.28 5.97
C GLY A 334 27.17 -7.64 5.53
N SER A 335 26.56 -8.33 4.54
CA SER A 335 27.03 -9.62 4.01
C SER A 335 28.31 -9.55 3.16
N GLY A 336 29.18 -8.55 3.38
CA GLY A 336 30.52 -8.51 2.83
C GLY A 336 30.60 -8.43 1.32
N VAL A 337 30.33 -7.26 0.75
CA VAL A 337 31.08 -6.84 -0.45
C VAL A 337 32.51 -6.62 0.05
N SER A 338 33.37 -7.61 -0.18
CA SER A 338 34.73 -7.72 0.37
C SER A 338 35.48 -6.39 0.47
N GLY A 339 35.57 -5.82 1.69
CA GLY A 339 36.40 -4.64 1.94
C GLY A 339 36.01 -3.68 3.08
N GLY A 340 35.09 -4.04 3.98
CA GLY A 340 35.01 -3.41 5.30
C GLY A 340 34.15 -2.15 5.45
N SER A 341 33.37 -1.76 4.44
CA SER A 341 32.32 -0.75 4.58
C SER A 341 30.92 -1.39 4.48
N VAL A 342 30.04 -1.03 5.40
CA VAL A 342 28.65 -1.52 5.50
C VAL A 342 27.72 -0.43 4.97
N GLY A 343 26.84 -0.75 4.02
CA GLY A 343 25.82 0.16 3.49
C GLY A 343 25.95 0.46 1.99
N GLY A 344 24.95 1.11 1.39
CA GLY A 344 24.89 1.39 -0.06
C GLY A 344 26.08 2.19 -0.62
N ASP A 345 26.78 2.93 0.24
CA ASP A 345 28.05 3.59 -0.09
C ASP A 345 29.16 2.64 -0.48
N ALA A 346 29.21 1.46 0.14
CA ALA A 346 30.23 0.46 -0.16
C ALA A 346 30.05 0.00 -1.61
N VAL A 347 28.83 -0.29 -2.03
CA VAL A 347 28.52 -0.69 -3.42
C VAL A 347 28.92 0.42 -4.39
N ALA A 348 28.55 1.67 -4.11
CA ALA A 348 28.94 2.81 -4.94
C ALA A 348 30.46 3.05 -4.98
N ALA A 349 31.17 2.81 -3.87
CA ALA A 349 32.61 3.03 -3.75
C ALA A 349 33.47 1.92 -4.38
N TYR A 350 32.93 0.71 -4.58
CA TYR A 350 33.64 -0.42 -5.19
C TYR A 350 33.52 -0.48 -6.72
N LEU A 351 32.64 0.30 -7.33
CA LEU A 351 32.52 0.33 -8.79
C LEU A 351 33.66 1.14 -9.41
N SER A 352 34.31 0.55 -10.40
CA SER A 352 35.25 1.28 -11.26
C SER A 352 34.52 2.34 -12.08
N ASP A 353 35.28 3.31 -12.62
CA ASP A 353 34.71 4.29 -13.55
C ASP A 353 34.08 3.63 -14.78
N ASP A 354 34.67 2.52 -15.25
CA ASP A 354 34.11 1.71 -16.33
C ASP A 354 32.76 1.10 -15.95
N ALA A 355 32.60 0.60 -14.72
CA ALA A 355 31.35 0.02 -14.25
C ALA A 355 30.24 1.07 -14.09
N VAL A 356 30.60 2.28 -13.66
CA VAL A 356 29.65 3.41 -13.61
C VAL A 356 29.21 3.80 -15.02
N GLU A 357 30.13 3.83 -15.98
CA GLU A 357 29.74 4.07 -17.38
C GLU A 357 28.87 2.95 -17.93
N ASP A 358 29.17 1.68 -17.64
CA ASP A 358 28.36 0.56 -18.09
C ASP A 358 26.90 0.70 -17.61
N VAL A 359 26.70 1.18 -16.38
CA VAL A 359 25.37 1.54 -15.86
C VAL A 359 24.73 2.68 -16.65
N THR A 360 25.48 3.76 -16.95
CA THR A 360 25.00 4.86 -17.80
C THR A 360 24.53 4.36 -19.16
N VAL A 361 25.32 3.53 -19.84
CA VAL A 361 24.96 2.95 -21.15
C VAL A 361 23.70 2.09 -21.04
N MET A 362 23.54 1.30 -19.97
CA MET A 362 22.34 0.52 -19.74
C MET A 362 21.10 1.40 -19.49
N VAL A 363 21.25 2.54 -18.80
CA VAL A 363 20.18 3.52 -18.60
C VAL A 363 19.77 4.14 -19.95
N GLU A 364 20.73 4.55 -20.78
CA GLU A 364 20.46 5.10 -22.12
C GLU A 364 19.75 4.09 -23.03
N ARG A 365 20.20 2.82 -23.02
CA ARG A 365 19.52 1.72 -23.73
C ARG A 365 18.09 1.53 -23.25
N THR A 366 17.86 1.62 -21.94
CA THR A 366 16.53 1.52 -21.34
C THR A 366 15.64 2.69 -21.77
N LEU A 367 16.15 3.91 -21.76
CA LEU A 367 15.43 5.10 -22.24
C LEU A 367 15.07 4.99 -23.74
N ALA A 368 16.00 4.51 -24.57
CA ALA A 368 15.74 4.27 -25.99
C ALA A 368 14.65 3.20 -26.19
N PHE A 369 14.69 2.12 -25.41
CA PHE A 369 13.66 1.09 -25.40
C PHE A 369 12.29 1.67 -24.99
N LEU A 370 12.21 2.44 -23.89
CA LEU A 370 10.97 3.05 -23.41
C LEU A 370 10.37 4.07 -24.40
N LYS A 371 11.20 4.78 -25.18
CA LYS A 371 10.71 5.65 -26.26
C LYS A 371 9.99 4.86 -27.37
N GLY A 372 10.35 3.60 -27.59
CA GLY A 372 9.73 2.71 -28.59
C GLY A 372 8.45 2.01 -28.11
N TYR A 373 8.23 1.92 -26.80
CA TYR A 373 7.07 1.25 -26.21
C TYR A 373 6.30 2.23 -25.32
N SER A 374 5.08 2.61 -25.71
CA SER A 374 4.24 3.49 -24.89
C SER A 374 3.94 2.84 -23.54
N LEU A 375 4.63 3.32 -22.50
CA LEU A 375 4.48 2.82 -21.14
C LEU A 375 3.07 3.12 -20.63
N VAL A 376 2.49 2.15 -19.93
CA VAL A 376 1.19 2.30 -19.27
C VAL A 376 1.35 2.39 -17.76
N ARG A 377 2.19 1.54 -17.15
CA ARG A 377 2.35 1.48 -15.68
C ARG A 377 3.66 0.78 -15.29
N THR A 378 4.29 1.24 -14.19
CA THR A 378 5.37 0.58 -13.44
C THR A 378 4.83 -0.10 -12.18
N HIS A 379 5.54 -1.10 -11.64
CA HIS A 379 5.25 -1.75 -10.35
C HIS A 379 3.76 -2.10 -10.16
N TYR A 380 3.19 -2.79 -11.14
CA TYR A 380 1.77 -3.12 -11.11
C TYR A 380 1.49 -4.26 -10.13
N THR A 381 0.35 -4.20 -9.44
CA THR A 381 -0.10 -5.22 -8.50
C THR A 381 -1.32 -5.98 -9.03
N PHE A 382 -1.73 -7.03 -8.32
CA PHE A 382 -2.78 -7.96 -8.74
C PHE A 382 -3.98 -7.93 -7.80
N SER A 383 -4.50 -6.74 -7.49
CA SER A 383 -5.66 -6.58 -6.59
C SER A 383 -6.84 -7.46 -7.04
N GLY A 384 -7.29 -8.37 -6.18
CA GLY A 384 -8.32 -9.38 -6.50
C GLY A 384 -7.80 -10.67 -7.15
N GLY A 385 -6.56 -10.69 -7.66
CA GLY A 385 -5.90 -11.86 -8.25
C GLY A 385 -5.01 -12.64 -7.27
N TYR A 386 -4.71 -12.13 -6.08
CA TYR A 386 -3.94 -12.88 -5.06
C TYR A 386 -4.71 -14.11 -4.53
N THR A 387 -3.97 -15.13 -4.08
CA THR A 387 -4.48 -16.41 -3.56
C THR A 387 -3.90 -16.75 -2.19
N ASP A 388 -4.30 -17.89 -1.62
CA ASP A 388 -3.70 -18.41 -0.40
C ASP A 388 -2.24 -18.87 -0.56
N LEU A 389 -1.77 -19.06 -1.80
CA LEU A 389 -0.38 -19.42 -2.13
C LEU A 389 0.46 -18.19 -2.45
N ILE A 390 -0.09 -17.20 -3.16
CA ILE A 390 0.57 -15.94 -3.52
C ILE A 390 -0.24 -14.78 -2.95
N ARG A 391 0.24 -14.19 -1.86
CA ARG A 391 -0.48 -13.16 -1.10
C ARG A 391 -0.06 -11.74 -1.41
N THR A 392 1.15 -11.57 -1.94
CA THR A 392 1.73 -10.29 -2.34
C THR A 392 2.59 -10.49 -3.59
N GLY A 393 2.98 -9.39 -4.24
CA GLY A 393 3.81 -9.43 -5.43
C GLY A 393 3.40 -8.35 -6.42
N ASP A 394 4.36 -7.81 -7.12
CA ASP A 394 4.23 -6.87 -8.22
C ASP A 394 4.95 -7.40 -9.45
N GLY A 395 4.73 -6.76 -10.60
CA GLY A 395 5.54 -6.96 -11.79
C GLY A 395 6.16 -5.65 -12.26
N ASP A 396 7.31 -5.75 -12.95
CA ASP A 396 8.19 -4.61 -13.22
C ASP A 396 7.47 -3.47 -13.95
N PHE A 397 6.98 -3.72 -15.18
CA PHE A 397 6.25 -2.70 -15.93
C PHE A 397 5.41 -3.27 -17.08
N LYS A 398 4.44 -2.47 -17.53
CA LYS A 398 3.46 -2.84 -18.56
C LYS A 398 3.38 -1.74 -19.62
N SER A 399 3.47 -2.13 -20.89
CA SER A 399 3.01 -1.32 -22.02
C SER A 399 1.61 -1.79 -22.45
N ARG A 400 0.97 -1.09 -23.40
CA ARG A 400 -0.42 -1.37 -23.78
C ARG A 400 -0.71 -2.86 -24.07
N HIS A 401 0.20 -3.54 -24.74
CA HIS A 401 0.01 -4.92 -25.20
C HIS A 401 1.07 -5.89 -24.69
N VAL A 402 2.00 -5.46 -23.82
CA VAL A 402 3.11 -6.30 -23.37
C VAL A 402 3.30 -6.17 -21.86
N LEU A 403 3.40 -7.31 -21.18
CA LEU A 403 3.94 -7.37 -19.82
C LEU A 403 5.44 -7.57 -19.91
N TRP A 404 6.18 -6.72 -19.21
CA TRP A 404 7.62 -6.70 -19.25
C TRP A 404 8.23 -7.15 -17.94
N CYS A 405 9.28 -7.93 -18.09
CA CYS A 405 10.23 -8.25 -17.05
C CYS A 405 11.57 -7.60 -17.42
N PHE A 406 12.17 -6.89 -16.47
CA PHE A 406 13.43 -6.18 -16.61
C PHE A 406 14.55 -7.04 -16.02
N ARG A 407 15.58 -7.34 -16.82
CA ARG A 407 16.68 -8.22 -16.39
C ARG A 407 18.05 -7.69 -16.79
N VAL A 408 18.96 -7.57 -15.83
CA VAL A 408 20.37 -7.30 -16.08
C VAL A 408 21.16 -8.59 -15.86
N SER A 409 21.51 -9.27 -16.94
CA SER A 409 22.21 -10.55 -16.91
C SER A 409 22.94 -10.84 -18.22
N GLU A 410 24.11 -11.48 -18.15
CA GLU A 410 24.84 -11.97 -19.33
C GLU A 410 24.23 -13.26 -19.90
N SER A 411 23.45 -14.00 -19.10
CA SER A 411 22.94 -15.33 -19.42
C SER A 411 21.67 -15.32 -20.30
N GLY A 412 21.07 -14.16 -20.54
CA GLY A 412 19.79 -14.03 -21.25
C GLY A 412 18.59 -14.34 -20.35
N VAL A 413 17.53 -14.90 -20.94
CA VAL A 413 16.25 -15.22 -20.27
C VAL A 413 16.33 -16.60 -19.63
N SER A 414 15.93 -16.69 -18.37
CA SER A 414 15.83 -17.95 -17.62
C SER A 414 14.40 -18.50 -17.57
N GLU A 415 14.26 -19.77 -17.22
CA GLU A 415 12.95 -20.40 -16.95
C GLU A 415 12.21 -19.74 -15.78
N ARG A 416 12.94 -19.09 -14.87
CA ARG A 416 12.34 -18.33 -13.78
C ARG A 416 11.66 -17.07 -14.30
N ASP A 417 12.31 -16.35 -15.21
CA ASP A 417 11.79 -15.10 -15.78
C ASP A 417 10.53 -15.35 -16.60
N THR A 418 10.49 -16.45 -17.36
CA THR A 418 9.31 -16.82 -18.14
C THR A 418 8.15 -17.30 -17.27
N LEU A 419 8.42 -18.03 -16.18
CA LEU A 419 7.40 -18.39 -15.20
C LEU A 419 6.84 -17.15 -14.49
N GLU A 420 7.70 -16.22 -14.07
CA GLU A 420 7.30 -14.96 -13.45
C GLU A 420 6.35 -14.17 -14.35
N LEU A 421 6.70 -13.99 -15.62
CA LEU A 421 5.84 -13.32 -16.61
C LEU A 421 4.49 -14.03 -16.78
N LEU A 422 4.50 -15.36 -16.86
CA LEU A 422 3.28 -16.16 -17.01
C LEU A 422 2.38 -16.02 -15.76
N VAL A 423 2.96 -16.08 -14.55
CA VAL A 423 2.24 -15.86 -13.30
C VAL A 423 1.66 -14.45 -13.25
N CYS A 424 2.45 -13.41 -13.52
CA CYS A 424 2.00 -12.01 -13.58
C CYS A 424 0.85 -11.83 -14.56
N TRP A 425 0.92 -12.42 -15.75
CA TRP A 425 -0.15 -12.34 -16.73
C TRP A 425 -1.44 -12.99 -16.26
N ARG A 426 -1.36 -14.21 -15.72
CA ARG A 426 -2.53 -14.92 -15.23
C ARG A 426 -3.14 -14.20 -14.04
N MET A 427 -2.33 -13.82 -13.06
CA MET A 427 -2.81 -13.05 -11.90
C MET A 427 -3.44 -11.72 -12.31
N GLY A 428 -2.88 -11.05 -13.30
CA GLY A 428 -3.45 -9.83 -13.88
C GLY A 428 -4.84 -10.05 -14.49
N LEU A 429 -5.07 -11.14 -15.20
CA LEU A 429 -6.38 -11.49 -15.76
C LEU A 429 -7.43 -11.86 -14.70
N HIS A 430 -7.01 -12.36 -13.55
CA HIS A 430 -7.88 -12.61 -12.38
C HIS A 430 -7.99 -11.40 -11.44
N SER A 431 -7.20 -10.35 -11.69
CA SER A 431 -7.28 -9.11 -10.93
C SER A 431 -8.48 -8.27 -11.36
N ARG A 432 -8.77 -7.23 -10.58
CA ARG A 432 -9.79 -6.23 -10.90
C ARG A 432 -9.36 -5.27 -12.02
N ASP A 433 -8.08 -5.30 -12.41
CA ASP A 433 -7.55 -4.44 -13.46
C ASP A 433 -7.85 -5.04 -14.84
N SER A 434 -8.90 -4.54 -15.49
CA SER A 434 -9.30 -4.99 -16.83
C SER A 434 -8.25 -4.71 -17.90
N SER A 435 -7.25 -3.87 -17.66
CA SER A 435 -6.21 -3.56 -18.64
C SER A 435 -5.29 -4.75 -18.94
N PHE A 436 -5.29 -5.80 -18.11
CA PHE A 436 -4.58 -7.05 -18.40
C PHE A 436 -5.22 -7.83 -19.56
N ALA A 437 -6.50 -7.60 -19.85
CA ALA A 437 -7.18 -8.20 -21.00
C ALA A 437 -6.62 -7.71 -22.35
N ASP A 438 -5.88 -6.58 -22.37
CA ASP A 438 -5.23 -6.03 -23.57
C ASP A 438 -3.83 -6.59 -23.82
N VAL A 439 -3.28 -7.37 -22.90
CA VAL A 439 -1.96 -8.00 -23.05
C VAL A 439 -2.00 -9.02 -24.19
N ARG A 440 -1.02 -8.92 -25.10
CA ARG A 440 -0.84 -9.81 -26.26
C ARG A 440 0.50 -10.51 -26.25
N TYR A 441 1.49 -9.96 -25.54
CA TYR A 441 2.83 -10.52 -25.44
C TYR A 441 3.32 -10.53 -23.99
N LEU A 442 4.14 -11.53 -23.68
CA LEU A 442 5.02 -11.52 -22.51
C LEU A 442 6.43 -11.24 -23.00
N GLY A 443 7.15 -10.33 -22.35
CA GLY A 443 8.45 -9.91 -22.82
C GLY A 443 9.49 -9.70 -21.73
N VAL A 444 10.74 -9.93 -22.07
CA VAL A 444 11.90 -9.61 -21.23
C VAL A 444 12.73 -8.55 -21.95
N PHE A 445 13.09 -7.49 -21.26
CA PHE A 445 14.07 -6.53 -21.74
C PHE A 445 15.35 -6.64 -20.92
N ASN A 446 16.49 -6.73 -21.61
CA ASN A 446 17.80 -6.81 -20.99
C ASN A 446 18.73 -5.74 -21.56
N PRO A 447 19.02 -4.65 -20.81
CA PRO A 447 19.87 -3.57 -21.30
C PRO A 447 21.35 -3.96 -21.36
N MET A 448 21.80 -4.96 -20.60
CA MET A 448 23.19 -5.45 -20.62
C MET A 448 23.49 -6.16 -21.94
N LEU A 449 22.59 -7.04 -22.38
CA LEU A 449 22.66 -7.69 -23.70
C LEU A 449 22.12 -6.82 -24.84
N ASN A 450 21.44 -5.72 -24.50
CA ASN A 450 20.70 -4.85 -25.42
C ASN A 450 19.71 -5.62 -26.31
N ARG A 451 18.91 -6.47 -25.67
CA ARG A 451 18.01 -7.43 -26.32
C ARG A 451 16.63 -7.42 -25.71
N VAL A 452 15.65 -7.75 -26.55
CA VAL A 452 14.24 -7.89 -26.18
C VAL A 452 13.78 -9.27 -26.58
N TRP A 453 13.21 -10.03 -25.64
CA TRP A 453 12.54 -11.29 -25.91
C TRP A 453 11.04 -11.10 -25.82
N ARG A 454 10.28 -11.75 -26.70
CA ARG A 454 8.81 -11.76 -26.66
C ARG A 454 8.24 -13.09 -27.12
N ILE A 455 7.13 -13.46 -26.49
CA ILE A 455 6.23 -14.53 -26.95
C ILE A 455 4.80 -14.01 -26.97
N ALA A 456 4.03 -14.36 -27.99
CA ALA A 456 2.61 -14.05 -28.03
C ALA A 456 1.86 -14.93 -27.01
N VAL A 457 0.94 -14.36 -26.24
CA VAL A 457 0.16 -15.15 -25.25
C VAL A 457 -0.68 -16.25 -25.90
N THR A 458 -0.98 -16.12 -27.20
CA THR A 458 -1.68 -17.12 -28.01
C THR A 458 -0.82 -18.32 -28.38
N GLU A 459 0.49 -18.23 -28.25
CA GLU A 459 1.43 -19.32 -28.51
C GLU A 459 1.69 -20.16 -27.24
N ILE A 460 1.20 -19.73 -26.08
CA ILE A 460 1.33 -20.45 -24.83
C ILE A 460 0.28 -21.58 -24.78
N PRO A 461 0.69 -22.85 -24.62
CA PRO A 461 -0.25 -23.98 -24.57
C PRO A 461 -1.27 -23.86 -23.43
N ALA A 462 -2.52 -24.23 -23.70
CA ALA A 462 -3.61 -24.11 -22.73
C ALA A 462 -3.44 -25.01 -21.50
N ASP A 463 -2.80 -26.17 -21.67
CA ASP A 463 -2.44 -27.10 -20.59
C ASP A 463 -1.35 -26.52 -19.68
N VAL A 464 -0.35 -25.82 -20.24
CA VAL A 464 0.63 -25.05 -19.47
C VAL A 464 -0.06 -23.96 -18.65
N ILE A 465 -0.97 -23.18 -19.25
CA ILE A 465 -1.72 -22.14 -18.54
C ILE A 465 -2.51 -22.76 -17.38
N ALA A 466 -3.26 -23.84 -17.64
CA ALA A 466 -4.07 -24.51 -16.63
C ALA A 466 -3.22 -25.09 -15.48
N ALA A 467 -2.05 -25.65 -15.80
CA ALA A 467 -1.11 -26.15 -14.79
C ALA A 467 -0.56 -25.01 -13.92
N VAL A 468 -0.15 -23.88 -14.51
CA VAL A 468 0.34 -22.73 -13.74
C VAL A 468 -0.78 -22.12 -12.88
N GLU A 469 -1.98 -21.94 -13.42
CA GLU A 469 -3.10 -21.41 -12.63
C GLU A 469 -3.44 -22.27 -11.43
N ARG A 470 -3.50 -23.59 -11.61
CA ARG A 470 -3.84 -24.54 -10.53
C ARG A 470 -2.70 -24.77 -9.56
N ASP A 471 -1.52 -25.15 -10.06
CA ASP A 471 -0.44 -25.73 -9.25
C ASP A 471 0.53 -24.65 -8.71
N VAL A 472 0.72 -23.57 -9.47
CA VAL A 472 1.64 -22.48 -9.10
C VAL A 472 0.88 -21.39 -8.35
N ILE A 473 -0.23 -20.91 -8.92
CA ILE A 473 -0.98 -19.77 -8.39
C ILE A 473 -2.05 -20.21 -7.37
N GLY A 474 -2.73 -21.33 -7.61
CA GLY A 474 -3.76 -21.86 -6.69
C GLY A 474 -5.18 -21.37 -6.99
N TYR A 475 -5.50 -21.10 -8.26
CA TYR A 475 -6.88 -20.89 -8.69
C TYR A 475 -7.63 -22.21 -8.80
N VAL A 476 -8.94 -22.17 -8.55
CA VAL A 476 -9.85 -23.33 -8.50
C VAL A 476 -10.86 -23.27 -9.64
#